data_AF-A0A2V7HDC3-F1
#
_entry.id   AF-A0A2V7HDC3-F1
#
_cell.length_a   1.000
_cell.length_b   1.000
_cell.length_c   1.000
_cell.angle_alpha   90.00
_cell.angle_beta   90.00
_cell.angle_gamma   90.00
#
_symmetry.space_group_name_H-M   'P 1'
#
loop_
_entity.id
_entity.type
_entity.pdbx_description
1 polymer ?
#
loop_
_entity_poly.entity_id
_entity_poly.type
_entity_poly.pdbx_seq_one_letter_code
_entity_poly.pdbx_strand_id
1 'polypeptide(L)'
;MVTGAADDDPSGIATYSVAGAQLGTALLWTSLLTWPLMAAVQSMCARIGMVTGRGLASTFHTKFPRPVLAVVAGALFLANTINIGADLAGMADAMELLTRINSHYWVVAFAAFITWATIRLRYIVLANVLKWLALFLFAYVVTAFYLHPDWSTVLHDTAIPAVPHSGAAWATLVAILGTTISPYLFFWQASQEVE
;
A
#
# COMPACT_ATOMS: atom_id res chain seq x y z
N MET A 1 -14.46 -4.49 5.33
CA MET A 1 -14.48 -3.17 4.62
C MET A 1 -13.36 -2.21 5.02
N VAL A 2 -12.50 -2.52 6.00
CA VAL A 2 -11.30 -1.71 6.30
C VAL A 2 -10.11 -2.07 5.40
N THR A 3 -10.22 -3.20 4.70
CA THR A 3 -9.10 -3.88 4.03
C THR A 3 -8.64 -3.17 2.75
N GLY A 4 -9.57 -2.60 1.98
CA GLY A 4 -9.22 -1.79 0.80
C GLY A 4 -8.57 -0.46 1.16
N ALA A 5 -9.00 0.19 2.25
CA ALA A 5 -8.43 1.47 2.69
C ALA A 5 -7.05 1.31 3.36
N ALA A 6 -6.69 0.10 3.78
CA ALA A 6 -5.36 -0.20 4.31
C ALA A 6 -4.30 -0.41 3.21
N ASP A 7 -4.73 -0.73 1.98
CA ASP A 7 -3.86 -0.90 0.81
C ASP A 7 -3.39 0.44 0.21
N ASP A 8 -4.10 1.53 0.52
CA ASP A 8 -3.76 2.91 0.10
C ASP A 8 -2.80 3.58 1.10
N ASP A 9 -1.63 2.96 1.33
CA ASP A 9 -0.60 3.57 2.17
C ASP A 9 0.08 4.77 1.46
N PRO A 10 0.59 5.76 2.23
CA PRO A 10 1.27 6.93 1.66
C PRO A 10 2.43 6.53 0.73
N SER A 11 3.14 5.45 1.04
CA SER A 11 4.21 4.91 0.19
C SER A 11 3.70 4.34 -1.14
N GLY A 12 2.56 3.64 -1.16
CA GLY A 12 1.89 3.22 -2.40
C GLY A 12 1.47 4.41 -3.24
N ILE A 13 0.80 5.40 -2.65
CA ILE A 13 0.36 6.63 -3.34
C ILE A 13 1.56 7.41 -3.90
N ALA A 14 2.64 7.55 -3.13
CA ALA A 14 3.88 8.19 -3.58
C ALA A 14 4.51 7.43 -4.73
N THR A 15 4.56 6.09 -4.66
CA THR A 15 5.09 5.23 -5.72
C THR A 15 4.29 5.39 -7.01
N TYR A 16 2.95 5.35 -6.95
CA TYR A 16 2.09 5.54 -8.12
C TYR A 16 2.21 6.95 -8.70
N SER A 17 2.34 7.97 -7.84
CA SER A 17 2.49 9.37 -8.27
C SER A 17 3.84 9.59 -8.98
N VAL A 18 4.94 9.05 -8.43
CA VAL A 18 6.26 9.10 -9.07
C VAL A 18 6.27 8.30 -10.37
N ALA A 19 5.63 7.12 -10.39
CA ALA A 19 5.49 6.32 -11.59
C ALA A 19 4.75 7.08 -12.70
N GLY A 20 3.60 7.69 -12.38
CA GLY A 20 2.83 8.50 -13.32
C GLY A 20 3.58 9.75 -13.80
N ALA A 21 4.35 10.40 -12.91
CA ALA A 21 5.14 11.56 -13.28
C ALA A 21 6.32 11.23 -14.20
N GLN A 22 6.97 10.07 -14.01
CA GLN A 22 8.15 9.68 -14.79
C GLN A 22 7.81 8.91 -16.08
N LEU A 23 6.77 8.06 -16.04
CA LEU A 23 6.45 7.10 -17.11
C LEU A 23 5.08 7.37 -17.74
N GLY A 24 4.38 8.41 -17.29
CA GLY A 24 3.06 8.77 -17.81
C GLY A 24 2.05 7.63 -17.62
N THR A 25 1.28 7.36 -18.68
CA THR A 25 0.25 6.32 -18.73
C THR A 25 0.79 4.93 -19.04
N ALA A 26 2.08 4.78 -19.34
CA ALA A 26 2.67 3.55 -19.88
C ALA A 26 2.64 2.34 -18.92
N LEU A 27 2.45 2.57 -17.61
CA LEU A 27 2.33 1.51 -16.60
C LEU A 27 0.89 1.22 -16.18
N LEU A 28 -0.12 1.86 -16.77
CA LEU A 28 -1.51 1.67 -16.39
C LEU A 28 -1.97 0.21 -16.57
N TRP A 29 -1.48 -0.49 -17.58
CA TRP A 29 -1.75 -1.93 -17.79
C TRP A 29 -1.38 -2.81 -16.59
N THR A 30 -0.42 -2.38 -15.75
CA THR A 30 -0.04 -3.16 -14.56
C THR A 30 -1.18 -3.25 -13.56
N SER A 31 -1.98 -2.19 -13.41
CA SER A 31 -3.14 -2.17 -12.52
C SER A 31 -4.20 -3.22 -12.91
N LEU A 32 -4.38 -3.45 -14.21
CA LEU A 32 -5.34 -4.41 -14.75
C LEU A 32 -4.92 -5.86 -14.47
N LEU A 33 -3.62 -6.12 -14.33
CA LEU A 33 -3.06 -7.43 -13.96
C LEU A 33 -2.95 -7.61 -12.46
N THR A 34 -2.62 -6.56 -11.71
CA THR A 34 -2.48 -6.65 -10.25
C THR A 34 -3.83 -6.81 -9.56
N TRP A 35 -4.89 -6.20 -10.08
CA TRP A 35 -6.24 -6.33 -9.51
C TRP A 35 -6.74 -7.78 -9.38
N PRO A 36 -6.77 -8.62 -10.44
CA PRO A 36 -7.20 -10.01 -10.31
C PRO A 36 -6.24 -10.84 -9.46
N LEU A 37 -4.94 -10.52 -9.48
CA LEU A 37 -3.94 -11.20 -8.65
C LEU A 37 -4.17 -10.91 -7.16
N MET A 38 -4.38 -9.65 -6.80
CA MET A 38 -4.72 -9.24 -5.44
C MET A 38 -6.04 -9.85 -5.00
N ALA A 39 -7.08 -9.84 -5.83
CA ALA A 39 -8.36 -10.48 -5.53
C ALA A 39 -8.21 -11.99 -5.29
N ALA A 40 -7.40 -12.66 -6.10
CA ALA A 40 -7.09 -14.08 -5.93
C ALA A 40 -6.37 -14.32 -4.58
N VAL A 41 -5.34 -13.53 -4.26
CA VAL A 41 -4.60 -13.70 -3.01
C VAL A 41 -5.45 -13.38 -1.79
N GLN A 42 -6.21 -12.27 -1.80
CA GLN A 42 -7.12 -11.92 -0.71
C GLN A 42 -8.21 -12.99 -0.51
N SER A 43 -8.77 -13.53 -1.59
CA SER A 43 -9.77 -14.61 -1.50
C SER A 43 -9.19 -15.92 -0.96
N MET A 44 -7.94 -16.23 -1.28
CA MET A 44 -7.22 -17.37 -0.68
C MET A 44 -6.97 -17.15 0.81
N CYS A 45 -6.50 -15.97 1.22
CA CYS A 45 -6.30 -15.62 2.63
C CYS A 45 -7.61 -15.69 3.43
N ALA A 46 -8.70 -15.16 2.88
CA ALA A 46 -10.02 -15.22 3.50
C ALA A 46 -10.53 -16.66 3.64
N ARG A 47 -10.38 -17.48 2.59
CA ARG A 47 -10.73 -18.92 2.66
C ARG A 47 -9.92 -19.67 3.71
N ILE A 48 -8.62 -19.38 3.82
CA ILE A 48 -7.78 -19.99 4.86
C ILE A 48 -8.32 -19.60 6.23
N GLY A 49 -8.50 -18.30 6.51
CA GLY A 49 -9.03 -17.81 7.79
C GLY A 49 -10.38 -18.42 8.17
N MET A 50 -11.33 -18.46 7.24
CA MET A 50 -12.65 -19.05 7.46
C MET A 50 -12.61 -20.57 7.71
N VAL A 51 -11.76 -21.32 7.00
CA VAL A 51 -11.70 -22.79 7.11
C VAL A 51 -10.89 -23.23 8.33
N THR A 52 -9.80 -22.52 8.68
CA THR A 52 -8.97 -22.90 9.83
C THR A 52 -9.49 -22.36 11.16
N GLY A 53 -10.36 -21.33 11.15
CA GLY A 53 -10.84 -20.65 12.36
C GLY A 53 -9.70 -20.07 13.21
N ARG A 54 -8.54 -19.84 12.60
CA ARG A 54 -7.28 -19.41 13.22
C ARG A 54 -6.57 -18.48 12.26
N GLY A 55 -6.02 -17.37 12.75
CA GLY A 55 -5.27 -16.42 11.93
C GLY A 55 -4.06 -17.10 11.25
N LEU A 56 -3.64 -16.57 10.09
CA LEU A 56 -2.56 -17.13 9.26
C LEU A 56 -1.31 -17.49 10.09
N ALA A 57 -0.91 -16.65 11.05
CA ALA A 57 0.23 -16.89 11.92
C ALA A 57 0.11 -18.19 12.76
N SER A 58 -1.09 -18.53 13.23
CA SER A 58 -1.35 -19.74 14.03
C SER A 58 -1.33 -21.02 13.16
N THR A 59 -1.86 -20.92 11.93
CA THR A 59 -1.77 -22.01 10.93
C THR A 59 -0.33 -22.24 10.48
N PHE A 60 0.47 -21.18 10.32
CA PHE A 60 1.89 -21.31 10.01
C PHE A 60 2.66 -21.98 11.15
N HIS A 61 2.38 -21.62 12.41
CA HIS A 61 3.02 -22.24 13.59
C HIS A 61 2.73 -23.74 13.72
N THR A 62 1.60 -24.22 13.19
CA THR A 62 1.24 -25.65 13.24
C THR A 62 1.81 -26.47 12.08
N LYS A 63 2.13 -25.83 10.95
CA LYS A 63 2.56 -26.53 9.73
C LYS A 63 4.06 -26.40 9.42
N PHE A 64 4.73 -25.36 9.91
CA PHE A 64 6.14 -25.08 9.60
C PHE A 64 7.06 -25.21 10.82
N PRO A 65 8.33 -25.62 10.63
CA PRO A 65 9.31 -25.68 11.70
C PRO A 65 9.69 -24.27 12.17
N ARG A 66 9.95 -24.12 13.48
CA ARG A 66 10.35 -22.86 14.14
C ARG A 66 11.38 -21.99 13.40
N PRO A 67 12.48 -22.52 12.80
CA PRO A 67 13.43 -21.69 12.08
C PRO A 67 12.83 -21.00 10.84
N VAL A 68 11.91 -21.65 10.11
CA VAL A 68 11.26 -21.05 8.94
C VAL A 68 10.34 -19.91 9.36
N LEU A 69 9.58 -20.11 10.45
CA LEU A 69 8.77 -19.05 11.05
C LEU A 69 9.61 -17.86 11.49
N ALA A 70 10.76 -18.08 12.11
CA ALA A 70 11.64 -17.01 12.56
C ALA A 70 12.18 -16.19 11.38
N VAL A 71 12.58 -16.85 10.28
CA VAL A 71 13.03 -16.17 9.06
C VAL A 71 11.90 -15.34 8.43
N VAL A 72 10.71 -15.93 8.28
CA VAL A 72 9.55 -15.23 7.70
C VAL A 72 9.11 -14.06 8.58
N ALA A 73 9.06 -14.24 9.90
CA ALA A 73 8.72 -13.18 10.84
C ALA A 73 9.77 -12.04 10.82
N GLY A 74 11.05 -12.39 10.75
CA GLY A 74 12.13 -11.41 10.62
C GLY A 74 12.06 -10.62 9.31
N ALA A 75 11.81 -11.31 8.19
CA ALA A 75 11.62 -10.67 6.89
C ALA A 75 10.39 -9.74 6.88
N LEU A 76 9.27 -10.18 7.47
CA LEU A 76 8.07 -9.37 7.59
C LEU A 76 8.28 -8.15 8.49
N PHE A 77 8.99 -8.32 9.61
CA PHE A 77 9.33 -7.22 10.51
C PHE A 77 10.20 -6.17 9.81
N LEU A 78 11.22 -6.61 9.07
CA LEU A 78 12.07 -5.71 8.30
C LEU A 78 11.28 -4.99 7.20
N ALA A 79 10.48 -5.72 6.43
CA ALA A 79 9.65 -5.16 5.37
C ALA A 79 8.66 -4.10 5.92
N ASN A 80 7.98 -4.40 7.03
CA ASN A 80 7.06 -3.45 7.67
C ASN A 80 7.80 -2.23 8.22
N THR A 81 8.99 -2.40 8.78
CA THR A 81 9.80 -1.28 9.28
C THR A 81 10.18 -0.35 8.14
N ILE A 82 10.58 -0.92 6.99
CA ILE A 82 10.87 -0.15 5.77
C ILE A 82 9.60 0.56 5.27
N ASN A 83 8.45 -0.11 5.28
CA ASN A 83 7.18 0.47 4.82
C ASN A 83 6.78 1.68 5.67
N ILE A 84 6.83 1.55 7.00
CA ILE A 84 6.56 2.67 7.92
C ILE A 84 7.53 3.83 7.69
N GLY A 85 8.81 3.53 7.43
CA GLY A 85 9.79 4.55 7.09
C GLY A 85 9.47 5.28 5.79
N ALA A 86 9.07 4.53 4.76
CA ALA A 86 8.65 5.07 3.46
C ALA A 86 7.38 5.92 3.58
N ASP A 87 6.40 5.50 4.38
CA ASP A 87 5.17 6.25 4.64
C ASP A 87 5.47 7.60 5.30
N LEU A 88 6.30 7.59 6.35
CA LEU A 88 6.69 8.80 7.06
C LEU A 88 7.46 9.76 6.16
N ALA A 89 8.36 9.24 5.32
CA ALA A 89 9.10 10.04 4.35
C ALA A 89 8.15 10.65 3.29
N GLY A 90 7.23 9.85 2.72
CA GLY A 90 6.26 10.33 1.74
C GLY A 90 5.33 11.41 2.29
N MET A 91 4.87 11.27 3.54
CA MET A 91 4.06 12.30 4.22
C MET A 91 4.87 13.57 4.47
N ALA A 92 6.13 13.45 4.85
CA ALA A 92 7.01 14.58 5.12
C ALA A 92 7.36 15.35 3.84
N ASP A 93 7.64 14.66 2.75
CA ASP A 93 7.91 15.27 1.44
C ASP A 93 6.67 16.01 0.91
N ALA A 94 5.47 15.43 1.09
CA ALA A 94 4.21 16.10 0.76
C ALA A 94 4.01 17.39 1.58
N MET A 95 4.39 17.37 2.86
CA MET A 95 4.29 18.56 3.73
C MET A 95 5.38 19.59 3.43
N GLU A 96 6.57 19.18 3.01
CA GLU A 96 7.61 20.07 2.50
C GLU A 96 7.13 20.81 1.25
N LEU A 97 6.42 20.13 0.33
CA LEU A 97 5.84 20.79 -0.85
C LEU A 97 4.85 21.91 -0.47
N LEU A 98 4.07 21.71 0.60
CA LEU A 98 3.08 22.69 1.05
C LEU A 98 3.70 23.84 1.86
N THR A 99 4.64 23.53 2.75
CA THR A 99 5.19 24.47 3.74
C THR A 99 6.54 25.06 3.37
N ARG A 100 7.24 24.45 2.39
CA ARG A 100 8.65 24.71 2.02
C ARG A 100 9.65 24.52 3.17
N ILE A 101 9.24 23.85 4.25
CA ILE A 101 10.10 23.50 5.38
C ILE A 101 10.66 22.10 5.12
N ASN A 102 11.94 21.91 5.43
CA ASN A 102 12.67 20.66 5.18
C ASN A 102 11.96 19.42 5.75
N SER A 103 11.80 18.39 4.92
CA SER A 103 11.14 17.12 5.20
C SER A 103 11.64 16.43 6.47
N HIS A 104 12.92 16.55 6.85
CA HIS A 104 13.45 15.91 8.06
C HIS A 104 12.73 16.33 9.36
N TYR A 105 12.31 17.60 9.46
CA TYR A 105 11.54 18.06 10.62
C TYR A 105 10.14 17.45 10.66
N TRP A 106 9.51 17.31 9.49
CA TRP A 106 8.19 16.71 9.34
C TRP A 106 8.20 15.21 9.59
N VAL A 107 9.24 14.48 9.17
CA VAL A 107 9.39 13.04 9.49
C VAL A 107 9.35 12.82 11.00
N VAL A 108 10.15 13.59 11.76
CA VAL A 108 10.19 13.47 13.22
C VAL A 108 8.86 13.87 13.86
N ALA A 109 8.23 14.94 13.36
CA ALA A 109 6.93 15.39 13.85
C ALA A 109 5.83 14.34 13.62
N PHE A 110 5.75 13.76 12.42
CA PHE A 110 4.79 12.71 12.09
C PHE A 110 5.06 11.43 12.88
N ALA A 111 6.31 11.02 13.02
CA ALA A 111 6.68 9.85 13.83
C ALA A 111 6.24 10.01 15.29
N ALA A 112 6.53 11.16 15.90
CA ALA A 112 6.12 11.46 17.26
C ALA A 112 4.59 11.51 17.40
N PHE A 113 3.90 12.16 16.45
CA PHE A 113 2.45 12.27 16.45
C PHE A 113 1.76 10.92 16.31
N ILE A 114 2.17 10.10 15.33
CA ILE A 114 1.59 8.77 15.09
C ILE A 114 1.85 7.83 16.28
N THR A 115 3.05 7.89 16.86
CA THR A 115 3.37 7.11 18.07
C THR A 115 2.47 7.53 19.24
N TRP A 116 2.33 8.83 19.48
CA TRP A 116 1.47 9.36 20.53
C TRP A 116 -0.01 8.99 20.31
N ALA A 117 -0.50 9.16 19.07
CA ALA A 117 -1.84 8.82 18.63
C ALA A 117 -2.15 7.33 18.88
N THR A 118 -1.22 6.44 18.54
CA THR A 118 -1.39 4.99 18.71
C THR A 118 -1.47 4.58 20.18
N ILE A 119 -0.73 5.25 21.07
CA ILE A 119 -0.74 4.96 22.51
C ILE A 119 -1.98 5.53 23.20
N ARG A 120 -2.46 6.71 22.77
CA ARG A 120 -3.52 7.47 23.46
C ARG A 120 -4.92 7.27 22.88
N LEU A 121 -5.07 7.00 21.59
CA LEU A 121 -6.37 6.95 20.92
C LEU A 121 -6.92 5.52 20.88
N ARG A 122 -8.23 5.41 21.04
CA ARG A 122 -8.95 4.14 20.86
C ARG A 122 -9.07 3.84 19.37
N TYR A 123 -9.02 2.55 19.01
CA TYR A 123 -9.13 2.07 17.62
C TYR A 123 -10.29 2.68 16.83
N ILE A 124 -11.47 2.86 17.46
CA ILE A 124 -12.64 3.50 16.83
C ILE A 124 -12.32 4.92 16.30
N VAL A 125 -11.52 5.69 17.03
CA VAL A 125 -11.18 7.08 16.64
C VAL A 125 -10.24 7.07 15.44
N LEU A 126 -9.22 6.20 15.47
CA LEU A 126 -8.30 6.01 14.35
C LEU A 126 -9.04 5.55 13.09
N ALA A 127 -9.91 4.55 13.21
CA ALA A 127 -10.71 4.04 12.10
C ALA A 127 -11.63 5.12 11.50
N ASN A 128 -12.21 6.00 12.32
CA ASN A 128 -13.03 7.10 11.81
C ASN A 128 -12.20 8.18 11.10
N VAL A 129 -11.02 8.53 11.62
CA VAL A 129 -10.11 9.47 10.94
C VAL A 129 -9.67 8.91 9.58
N LEU A 130 -9.31 7.62 9.51
CA LEU A 130 -8.93 6.96 8.26
C LEU A 130 -10.06 6.97 7.22
N LYS A 131 -11.32 6.81 7.63
CA LYS A 131 -12.47 6.93 6.71
C LYS A 131 -12.58 8.32 6.07
N TRP A 132 -12.37 9.37 6.87
CA TRP A 132 -12.38 10.74 6.36
C TRP A 132 -11.18 11.02 5.45
N LEU A 133 -10.01 10.47 5.79
CA LEU A 133 -8.82 10.58 4.95
C LEU A 133 -8.99 9.85 3.61
N ALA A 134 -9.62 8.68 3.62
CA ALA A 134 -9.98 7.95 2.40
C ALA A 134 -10.95 8.74 1.51
N LEU A 135 -11.85 9.54 2.10
CA LEU A 135 -12.73 10.42 1.33
C LEU A 135 -11.93 11.51 0.58
N PHE A 136 -10.76 11.90 1.10
CA PHE A 136 -9.86 12.85 0.43
C PHE A 136 -9.21 12.26 -0.84
N LEU A 137 -9.12 10.93 -0.98
CA LEU A 137 -8.65 10.31 -2.23
C LEU A 137 -9.55 10.65 -3.43
N PHE A 138 -10.82 11.02 -3.22
CA PHE A 138 -11.67 11.52 -4.31
C PHE A 138 -11.12 12.79 -4.96
N ALA A 139 -10.22 13.53 -4.31
CA ALA A 139 -9.51 14.64 -4.94
C ALA A 139 -8.74 14.19 -6.20
N TYR A 140 -8.21 12.96 -6.23
CA TYR A 140 -7.55 12.41 -7.43
C TYR A 140 -8.49 12.23 -8.62
N VAL A 141 -9.76 11.90 -8.36
CA VAL A 141 -10.77 11.81 -9.41
C VAL A 141 -11.02 13.20 -10.00
N VAL A 142 -11.12 14.22 -9.14
CA VAL A 142 -11.30 15.62 -9.58
C VAL A 142 -10.10 16.11 -10.38
N THR A 143 -8.87 15.83 -9.95
CA THR A 143 -7.66 16.22 -10.71
C THR A 143 -7.56 15.50 -12.04
N ALA A 144 -7.95 14.22 -12.13
CA ALA A 144 -8.00 13.47 -13.39
C ALA A 144 -8.94 14.13 -14.41
N PHE A 145 -10.11 14.63 -13.99
CA PHE A 145 -10.99 15.38 -14.88
C PHE A 145 -10.45 16.76 -15.24
N TYR A 146 -9.76 17.44 -14.32
CA TYR A 146 -9.21 18.77 -14.54
C TYR A 146 -8.03 18.78 -15.53
N LEU A 147 -7.21 17.73 -15.52
CA LEU A 147 -6.03 17.61 -16.39
C LEU A 147 -6.36 17.41 -17.88
N HIS A 148 -7.63 17.17 -18.25
CA HIS A 148 -8.05 16.83 -19.61
C HIS A 148 -7.11 15.82 -20.29
N PRO A 149 -6.85 14.65 -19.66
CA PRO A 149 -5.98 13.65 -20.25
C PRO A 149 -6.59 13.17 -21.57
N ASP A 150 -5.72 12.80 -22.52
CA ASP A 150 -6.18 12.13 -23.73
C ASP A 150 -6.68 10.73 -23.36
N TRP A 151 -7.99 10.60 -23.22
CA TRP A 151 -8.62 9.34 -22.82
C TRP A 151 -8.32 8.21 -23.82
N SER A 152 -7.98 8.54 -25.07
CA SER A 152 -7.59 7.54 -26.06
C SER A 152 -6.25 6.90 -25.71
N THR A 153 -5.26 7.67 -25.26
CA THR A 153 -3.96 7.14 -24.84
C THR A 153 -4.06 6.42 -23.50
N VAL A 154 -4.85 6.92 -22.57
CA VAL A 154 -5.13 6.24 -21.28
C VAL A 154 -5.75 4.86 -21.51
N LEU A 155 -6.77 4.75 -22.37
CA LEU A 155 -7.41 3.47 -22.71
C LEU A 155 -6.46 2.53 -23.46
N HIS A 156 -5.69 3.07 -24.40
CA HIS A 156 -4.69 2.29 -25.15
C HIS A 156 -3.63 1.71 -24.22
N ASP A 157 -3.03 2.52 -23.34
CA ASP A 157 -1.95 2.10 -22.43
C ASP A 157 -2.45 1.27 -21.24
N THR A 158 -3.76 1.29 -20.96
CA THR A 158 -4.41 0.38 -20.01
C THR A 158 -4.64 -1.01 -20.63
N ALA A 159 -5.02 -1.06 -21.91
CA ALA A 159 -5.36 -2.31 -22.60
C ALA A 159 -4.15 -2.99 -23.26
N ILE A 160 -3.15 -2.23 -23.68
CA ILE A 160 -1.98 -2.72 -24.42
C ILE A 160 -0.74 -2.56 -23.54
N PRO A 161 -0.13 -3.68 -23.08
CA PRO A 161 1.03 -3.61 -22.20
C PRO A 161 2.25 -3.07 -22.94
N ALA A 162 2.74 -1.91 -22.51
CA ALA A 162 4.01 -1.37 -22.95
C ALA A 162 5.15 -1.98 -22.13
N VAL A 163 6.13 -2.58 -22.80
CA VAL A 163 7.28 -3.20 -22.10
C VAL A 163 8.22 -2.09 -21.61
N PRO A 164 8.61 -2.09 -20.31
CA PRO A 164 9.56 -1.13 -19.78
C PRO A 164 10.91 -1.20 -20.52
N HIS A 165 11.34 -0.09 -21.13
CA HIS A 165 12.59 -0.03 -21.89
C HIS A 165 13.80 0.44 -21.06
N SER A 166 13.60 0.92 -19.83
CA SER A 166 14.66 1.45 -18.96
C SER A 166 14.74 0.71 -17.62
N GLY A 167 15.94 0.70 -17.01
CA GLY A 167 16.13 0.13 -15.66
C GLY A 167 15.30 0.83 -14.59
N ALA A 168 15.06 2.14 -14.74
CA ALA A 168 14.15 2.90 -13.89
C ALA A 168 12.70 2.39 -14.00
N ALA A 169 12.23 2.13 -15.22
CA ALA A 169 10.88 1.61 -15.44
C ALA A 169 10.69 0.19 -14.88
N TRP A 170 11.72 -0.66 -14.92
CA TRP A 170 11.71 -1.96 -14.23
C TRP A 170 11.67 -1.81 -12.71
N ALA A 171 12.46 -0.89 -12.14
CA ALA A 171 12.44 -0.61 -10.70
C ALA A 171 11.06 -0.10 -10.23
N THR A 172 10.44 0.80 -11.01
CA THR A 172 9.09 1.29 -10.73
C THR A 172 8.05 0.18 -10.83
N LEU A 173 8.13 -0.72 -11.81
CA LEU A 173 7.22 -1.85 -11.92
C LEU A 173 7.34 -2.79 -10.72
N VAL A 174 8.57 -3.11 -10.30
CA VAL A 174 8.81 -3.90 -9.08
C VAL A 174 8.26 -3.20 -7.83
N ALA A 175 8.41 -1.87 -7.74
CA ALA A 175 7.86 -1.09 -6.64
C ALA A 175 6.31 -1.17 -6.60
N ILE A 176 5.64 -0.97 -7.74
CA ILE A 176 4.18 -1.09 -7.87
C ILE A 176 3.69 -2.48 -7.46
N LEU A 177 4.34 -3.54 -7.94
CA LEU A 177 3.99 -4.91 -7.57
C LEU A 177 4.24 -5.17 -6.08
N GLY A 178 5.34 -4.63 -5.54
CA GLY A 178 5.72 -4.76 -4.14
C GLY A 178 4.72 -4.11 -3.20
N THR A 179 4.24 -2.90 -3.52
CA THR A 179 3.25 -2.18 -2.70
C THR A 179 1.87 -2.84 -2.78
N THR A 180 1.44 -3.30 -3.97
CA THR A 180 0.12 -3.93 -4.17
C THR A 180 -0.01 -5.32 -3.51
N ILE A 181 1.10 -6.05 -3.34
CA ILE A 181 1.12 -7.43 -2.84
C ILE A 181 1.94 -7.47 -1.54
N SER A 182 1.66 -6.50 -0.66
CA SER A 182 2.40 -6.33 0.58
C SER A 182 2.15 -7.51 1.54
N PRO A 183 3.19 -8.22 2.00
CA PRO A 183 3.03 -9.43 2.83
C PRO A 183 2.22 -9.23 4.12
N TYR A 184 2.21 -8.01 4.69
CA TYR A 184 1.46 -7.72 5.92
C TYR A 184 -0.06 -7.77 5.74
N LEU A 185 -0.56 -7.42 4.55
CA LEU A 185 -1.98 -7.46 4.24
C LEU A 185 -2.53 -8.88 4.33
N PHE A 186 -1.72 -9.89 3.99
CA PHE A 186 -2.12 -11.28 4.12
C PHE A 186 -2.36 -11.67 5.57
N PHE A 187 -1.38 -11.38 6.44
CA PHE A 187 -1.47 -11.67 7.86
C PHE A 187 -2.63 -10.94 8.52
N TRP A 188 -2.84 -9.67 8.14
CA TRP A 188 -3.91 -8.86 8.69
C TRP A 188 -5.30 -9.30 8.18
N GLN A 189 -5.46 -9.60 6.88
CA GLN A 189 -6.70 -10.12 6.29
C GLN A 189 -7.16 -11.42 6.96
N ALA A 190 -6.25 -12.38 7.13
CA ALA A 190 -6.62 -13.63 7.79
C ALA A 190 -6.80 -13.50 9.31
N SER A 191 -6.28 -12.43 9.94
CA SER A 191 -6.57 -12.15 11.34
C SER A 191 -7.95 -11.53 11.51
N GLN A 192 -8.35 -10.61 10.62
CA GLN A 192 -9.65 -9.95 10.65
C GLN A 192 -10.82 -10.89 10.34
N GLU A 193 -10.65 -11.88 9.45
CA GLU A 193 -11.70 -12.87 9.16
C GLU A 193 -11.89 -13.91 10.28
N VAL A 194 -10.99 -13.95 11.26
CA VAL A 194 -11.04 -14.86 12.41
C VAL A 194 -11.61 -14.16 13.66
N GLU A 195 -11.69 -12.83 13.63
CA GLU A 195 -12.18 -11.94 14.70
C GLU A 195 -13.66 -11.59 14.49
#